data_AF-A0AAX3LRX5-F1
#
_entry.id   AF-A0AAX3LRX5-F1
#
_cell.length_a   1.000
_cell.length_b   1.000
_cell.length_c   1.000
_cell.angle_alpha   90.00
_cell.angle_beta   90.00
_cell.angle_gamma   90.00
#
_symmetry.space_group_name_H-M   'P 1'
#
loop_
_entity.id
_entity.type
_entity.pdbx_description
1 polymer ?
#
loop_
_entity_poly.entity_id
_entity_poly.type
_entity_poly.pdbx_seq_one_letter_code
_entity_poly.pdbx_strand_id
1 'polypeptide(L)'
;MIKTKLLMVTACAVGLSACTDYEGGLGRGYPSDKTFDRGIDKKHLSNLQAGIWVDPNGCDHWIIDDGVEGYLSARLDKFGKPVCSGVAPPTHTAGHFKGGSNIKDPN
;
A
#
# COMPACT_ATOMS: atom_id res chain seq x y z
N MET A 1 10.94 -35.94 -31.90
CA MET A 1 11.69 -34.68 -32.18
C MET A 1 10.80 -33.44 -32.16
N ILE A 2 9.65 -33.41 -32.87
CA ILE A 2 8.72 -32.26 -32.87
C ILE A 2 8.13 -31.97 -31.48
N LYS A 3 7.76 -33.00 -30.71
CA LYS A 3 7.20 -32.86 -29.35
C LYS A 3 8.18 -32.17 -28.37
N THR A 4 9.47 -32.50 -28.46
CA THR A 4 10.52 -31.91 -27.60
C THR A 4 10.77 -30.43 -27.93
N LYS A 5 10.74 -30.07 -29.22
CA LYS A 5 10.85 -28.67 -29.66
C LYS A 5 9.64 -27.84 -29.21
N LEU A 6 8.45 -28.41 -29.30
CA LEU A 6 7.22 -27.73 -28.85
C LEU A 6 7.25 -27.48 -27.33
N LEU A 7 7.68 -28.47 -26.54
CA LEU A 7 7.80 -28.33 -25.08
C LEU A 7 8.78 -27.22 -24.69
N MET A 8 9.90 -27.12 -25.40
CA MET A 8 10.94 -26.12 -25.12
C MET A 8 10.48 -24.70 -25.49
N VAL A 9 9.76 -24.53 -26.61
CA VAL A 9 9.21 -23.23 -27.01
C VAL A 9 8.14 -22.76 -26.03
N THR A 10 7.26 -23.64 -25.57
CA THR A 10 6.25 -23.31 -24.56
C THR A 10 6.89 -22.96 -23.22
N ALA A 11 7.93 -23.68 -22.78
CA ALA A 11 8.66 -23.36 -21.56
C ALA A 11 9.37 -22.00 -21.63
N CYS A 12 9.99 -21.67 -22.76
CA CYS A 12 10.59 -20.34 -22.96
C CYS A 12 9.52 -19.24 -22.97
N ALA A 13 8.38 -19.43 -23.64
CA ALA A 13 7.32 -18.44 -23.69
C ALA A 13 6.72 -18.11 -22.32
N VAL A 14 6.55 -19.13 -21.46
CA VAL A 14 6.07 -18.94 -20.07
C VAL A 14 7.17 -18.39 -19.15
N GLY A 15 8.44 -18.72 -19.41
CA GLY A 15 9.58 -18.18 -18.65
C GLY A 15 9.80 -16.68 -18.85
N LEU A 16 9.54 -16.15 -20.07
CA LEU A 16 9.71 -14.72 -20.36
C LEU A 16 8.56 -13.82 -19.85
N SER A 17 7.40 -14.38 -19.48
CA SER A 17 6.28 -13.59 -18.94
C SER A 17 6.44 -13.20 -17.46
N ALA A 18 7.61 -13.43 -16.86
CA ALA A 18 7.87 -13.11 -15.45
C ALA A 18 8.25 -11.64 -15.19
N CYS A 19 8.43 -10.82 -16.24
CA CYS A 19 8.84 -9.41 -16.11
C CYS A 19 7.68 -8.40 -16.26
N THR A 20 6.42 -8.86 -16.31
CA THR A 20 5.28 -7.93 -16.30
C THR A 20 5.02 -7.48 -14.86
N ASP A 21 4.46 -6.28 -14.72
CA ASP A 21 4.28 -5.38 -13.55
C ASP A 21 3.56 -5.94 -12.29
N TYR A 22 3.63 -7.26 -12.09
CA TYR A 22 3.28 -7.94 -10.86
C TYR A 22 4.50 -7.85 -9.93
N GLU A 23 4.48 -6.92 -8.97
CA GLU A 23 5.54 -6.72 -7.95
C GLU A 23 5.67 -7.90 -6.95
N GLY A 24 5.60 -9.14 -7.43
CA GLY A 24 5.68 -10.35 -6.63
C GLY A 24 5.25 -11.53 -7.46
N GLY A 25 6.21 -12.23 -8.06
CA GLY A 25 5.98 -13.33 -9.01
C GLY A 25 5.00 -14.44 -8.55
N LEU A 26 4.59 -15.26 -9.52
CA LEU A 26 3.74 -16.46 -9.36
C LEU A 26 2.55 -16.26 -8.40
N GLY A 27 1.65 -15.32 -8.75
CA GLY A 27 0.30 -15.24 -8.18
C GLY A 27 0.21 -14.66 -6.76
N ARG A 28 1.23 -13.92 -6.30
CA ARG A 28 1.23 -13.28 -4.96
C ARG A 28 1.46 -11.76 -4.94
N GLY A 29 1.68 -11.12 -6.09
CA GLY A 29 1.80 -9.66 -6.18
C GLY A 29 0.45 -8.95 -6.31
N TYR A 30 0.36 -7.74 -5.76
CA TYR A 30 -0.73 -6.81 -6.10
C TYR A 30 -0.25 -5.93 -7.26
N PRO A 31 -1.07 -5.67 -8.29
CA PRO A 31 -0.71 -4.77 -9.39
C PRO A 31 -0.32 -3.38 -8.90
N SER A 32 0.53 -2.72 -9.69
CA SER A 32 1.02 -1.37 -9.39
C SER A 32 -0.08 -0.32 -9.39
N ASP A 33 -1.17 -0.56 -10.12
CA ASP A 33 -2.36 0.30 -10.06
C ASP A 33 -3.12 0.07 -8.75
N LYS A 34 -2.95 1.02 -7.81
CA LYS A 34 -3.62 1.06 -6.51
C LYS A 34 -4.92 1.87 -6.52
N THR A 35 -5.40 2.32 -7.68
CA THR A 35 -6.65 3.11 -7.77
C THR A 35 -7.90 2.24 -7.65
N PHE A 36 -7.77 0.92 -7.83
CA PHE A 36 -8.86 -0.03 -7.75
C PHE A 36 -8.79 -0.87 -6.48
N ASP A 37 -9.67 -0.57 -5.52
CA ASP A 37 -10.00 -1.44 -4.40
C ASP A 37 -10.77 -2.66 -4.94
N ARG A 38 -10.11 -3.82 -4.95
CA ARG A 38 -10.62 -5.08 -5.51
C ARG A 38 -11.64 -5.74 -4.59
N GLY A 39 -12.03 -5.06 -3.52
CA GLY A 39 -13.03 -5.53 -2.60
C GLY A 39 -12.55 -6.63 -1.68
N ILE A 40 -11.25 -6.68 -1.42
CA ILE A 40 -10.65 -7.49 -0.37
C ILE A 40 -10.65 -6.62 0.89
N ASP A 41 -10.98 -7.20 2.04
CA ASP A 41 -10.97 -6.47 3.33
C ASP A 41 -11.91 -5.25 3.38
N LYS A 42 -13.09 -5.36 2.73
CA LYS A 42 -14.11 -4.31 2.70
C LYS A 42 -14.60 -3.96 4.10
N LYS A 43 -14.37 -2.72 4.51
CA LYS A 43 -14.96 -2.11 5.70
C LYS A 43 -15.08 -0.60 5.52
N HIS A 44 -15.88 0.01 6.37
CA HIS A 44 -16.07 1.46 6.35
C HIS A 44 -14.90 2.15 7.06
N LEU A 45 -14.45 3.32 6.55
CA LEU A 45 -13.35 4.10 7.12
C LEU A 45 -13.52 4.40 8.61
N SER A 46 -14.76 4.53 9.09
CA SER A 46 -15.05 4.76 10.51
C SER A 46 -14.64 3.61 11.44
N ASN A 47 -14.39 2.42 10.89
CA ASN A 47 -13.98 1.24 11.65
C ASN A 47 -12.45 1.15 11.77
N LEU A 48 -11.71 2.07 11.14
CA LEU A 48 -10.25 2.09 11.12
C LEU A 48 -9.69 3.08 12.14
N GLN A 49 -8.47 2.79 12.58
CA GLN A 49 -7.74 3.61 13.53
C GLN A 49 -6.74 4.51 12.79
N ALA A 50 -6.93 5.82 12.88
CA ALA A 50 -5.93 6.76 12.40
C ALA A 50 -4.76 6.89 13.38
N GLY A 51 -3.55 7.00 12.83
CA GLY A 51 -2.37 7.55 13.51
C GLY A 51 -1.99 8.91 12.94
N ILE A 52 -0.79 9.36 13.28
CA ILE A 52 -0.20 10.61 12.79
C ILE A 52 1.05 10.31 11.99
N TRP A 53 1.16 10.85 10.78
CA TRP A 53 2.43 11.00 10.09
C TRP A 53 2.87 12.46 10.19
N VAL A 54 4.16 12.68 10.48
CA VAL A 54 4.74 14.02 10.57
C VAL A 54 5.51 14.27 9.28
N ASP A 55 5.09 15.29 8.52
CA ASP A 55 5.72 15.66 7.26
C ASP A 55 7.13 16.29 7.49
N PRO A 56 7.92 16.53 6.42
CA PRO A 56 9.24 17.14 6.55
C PRO A 56 9.25 18.55 7.16
N ASN A 57 8.11 19.26 7.16
CA ASN A 57 7.97 20.56 7.81
C ASN A 57 7.61 20.43 9.29
N GLY A 58 7.42 19.21 9.80
CA GLY A 58 7.05 18.94 11.18
C GLY A 58 5.54 18.98 11.45
N CYS A 59 4.71 18.98 10.40
CA CYS A 59 3.26 19.10 10.55
C CYS A 59 2.54 17.76 10.38
N ASP A 60 1.45 17.61 11.11
CA ASP A 60 0.70 16.38 11.29
C ASP A 60 -0.23 16.10 10.10
N HIS A 61 -0.26 14.84 9.69
CA HIS A 61 -1.26 14.28 8.78
C HIS A 61 -1.91 13.09 9.46
N TRP A 62 -3.22 12.97 9.36
CA TRP A 62 -3.91 11.72 9.68
C TRP A 62 -3.49 10.68 8.66
N ILE A 63 -3.05 9.52 9.14
CA ILE A 63 -2.68 8.39 8.31
C ILE A 63 -3.41 7.14 8.79
N ILE A 64 -3.95 6.39 7.83
CA ILE A 64 -4.45 5.04 8.01
C ILE A 64 -3.76 4.17 6.97
N ASP A 65 -3.31 3.01 7.41
CA ASP A 65 -2.74 2.00 6.56
C ASP A 65 -3.56 0.71 6.77
N ASP A 66 -4.31 0.37 5.74
CA ASP A 66 -5.18 -0.79 5.71
C ASP A 66 -4.59 -1.93 4.87
N GLY A 67 -3.24 -1.99 4.79
CA GLY A 67 -2.49 -2.99 4.04
C GLY A 67 -2.04 -2.47 2.68
N VAL A 68 -2.73 -2.85 1.60
CA VAL A 68 -2.39 -2.33 0.25
C VAL A 68 -2.95 -0.92 0.06
N GLU A 69 -4.00 -0.59 0.81
CA GLU A 69 -4.75 0.65 0.77
C GLU A 69 -4.28 1.61 1.87
N GLY A 70 -3.96 2.85 1.50
CA GLY A 70 -3.57 3.91 2.42
C GLY A 70 -4.46 5.14 2.29
N TYR A 71 -4.76 5.78 3.42
CA TYR A 71 -5.49 7.04 3.47
C TYR A 71 -4.67 8.09 4.20
N LEU A 72 -4.64 9.30 3.64
CA LEU A 72 -3.89 10.42 4.20
C LEU A 72 -4.67 11.71 4.05
N SER A 73 -4.72 12.50 5.13
CA SER A 73 -5.28 13.85 5.09
C SER A 73 -4.53 14.77 6.04
N ALA A 74 -4.38 16.03 5.67
CA ALA A 74 -3.76 17.03 6.55
C ALA A 74 -4.58 17.18 7.83
N ARG A 75 -3.93 17.17 9.00
CA ARG A 75 -4.59 17.47 10.26
C ARG A 75 -4.65 18.98 10.42
N LEU A 76 -5.85 19.55 10.33
CA LEU A 76 -6.08 20.98 10.44
C LEU A 76 -6.69 21.34 11.80
N ASP A 77 -6.36 22.54 12.28
CA ASP A 77 -7.05 23.15 13.40
C ASP A 77 -8.43 23.70 12.98
N LYS A 78 -9.18 24.25 13.94
CA LYS A 78 -10.51 24.81 13.70
C LYS A 78 -10.54 26.03 12.74
N PHE A 79 -9.37 26.57 12.40
CA PHE A 79 -9.20 27.70 11.49
C PHE A 79 -8.64 27.27 10.12
N GLY A 80 -8.44 25.96 9.91
CA GLY A 80 -7.88 25.42 8.67
C GLY A 80 -6.37 25.52 8.58
N LYS A 81 -5.66 25.80 9.68
CA LYS A 81 -4.18 25.79 9.68
C LYS A 81 -3.64 24.39 9.99
N PRO A 82 -2.50 23.99 9.40
CA PRO A 82 -1.84 22.74 9.77
C PRO A 82 -1.53 22.67 11.25
N VAL A 83 -1.81 21.51 11.86
CA VAL A 83 -1.37 21.19 13.22
C VAL A 83 0.05 20.66 13.13
N CYS A 84 0.97 21.14 13.96
CA CYS A 84 2.35 20.65 14.02
C CYS A 84 2.65 20.32 15.49
N SER A 85 2.27 19.11 15.91
CA SER A 85 2.14 18.76 17.33
C SER A 85 3.44 18.30 17.99
N GLY A 86 4.42 17.86 17.20
CA GLY A 86 5.67 17.28 17.70
C GLY A 86 5.51 15.86 18.29
N VAL A 87 4.43 15.15 17.94
CA VAL A 87 4.18 13.77 18.42
C VAL A 87 5.23 12.75 17.96
N ALA A 88 5.93 13.03 16.86
CA ALA A 88 7.06 12.26 16.33
C ALA A 88 8.05 13.19 15.61
N PRO A 89 9.30 12.73 15.35
CA PRO A 89 10.22 13.46 14.47
C PRO A 89 9.65 13.61 13.05
N PRO A 90 10.13 14.59 12.26
CA PRO A 90 9.81 14.67 10.84
C PRO A 90 10.05 13.34 10.13
N THR A 91 9.20 13.05 9.14
CA THR A 91 9.17 11.82 8.33
C THR A 91 8.87 10.54 9.10
N HIS A 92 8.38 10.61 10.35
CA HIS A 92 8.01 9.45 11.14
C HIS A 92 6.50 9.39 11.40
N THR A 93 6.03 8.19 11.74
CA THR A 93 4.64 7.92 12.13
C THR A 93 4.51 7.65 13.63
N ALA A 94 3.34 7.96 14.18
CA ALA A 94 2.94 7.70 15.56
C ALA A 94 1.54 7.08 15.62
N GLY A 95 1.32 6.18 16.57
CA GLY A 95 0.04 5.51 16.79
C GLY A 95 -0.12 4.19 16.02
N HIS A 96 -1.28 3.54 16.18
CA HIS A 96 -1.57 2.23 15.61
C HIS A 96 -2.24 2.33 14.23
N PHE A 97 -1.61 3.05 13.31
CA PHE A 97 -2.17 3.36 11.98
C PHE A 97 -2.34 2.12 11.07
N LYS A 98 -1.60 1.04 11.33
CA LYS A 98 -1.71 -0.27 10.66
C LYS A 98 -2.74 -1.22 11.29
N GLY A 99 -3.45 -0.77 12.33
CA GLY A 99 -4.33 -1.65 13.11
C GLY A 99 -5.59 -2.13 12.41
N GLY A 100 -5.85 -1.63 11.19
CA GLY A 100 -7.04 -1.92 10.41
C GLY A 100 -7.03 -3.29 9.73
N SER A 101 -5.88 -3.75 9.26
CA SER A 101 -5.76 -4.94 8.40
C SER A 101 -4.63 -5.88 8.84
N ASN A 102 -4.73 -7.14 8.42
CA ASN A 102 -3.64 -8.11 8.45
C ASN A 102 -2.98 -8.30 7.06
N ILE A 103 -3.45 -7.57 6.04
CA ILE A 103 -2.83 -7.54 4.72
C ILE A 103 -1.47 -6.86 4.87
N LYS A 104 -0.43 -7.54 4.38
CA LYS A 104 0.92 -7.00 4.39
C LYS A 104 1.11 -6.03 3.24
N ASP A 105 1.82 -4.95 3.52
CA ASP A 105 2.31 -4.03 2.49
C ASP A 105 3.14 -4.80 1.45
N PRO A 106 3.05 -4.41 0.16
CA PRO A 106 4.01 -4.83 -0.84
C PRO A 106 5.37 -4.18 -0.51
N ASN A 107 6.39 -5.01 -0.27
CA ASN A 107 7.77 -4.58 -0.06
C ASN A 107 8.51 -4.41 -1.38
#